data_AF-A0A0R2AM60-F1
#
_entry.id   AF-A0A0R2AM60-F1
#
_cell.length_a   1.000
_cell.length_b   1.000
_cell.length_c   1.000
_cell.angle_alpha   90.00
_cell.angle_beta   90.00
_cell.angle_gamma   90.00
#
_symmetry.space_group_name_H-M   'P 1'
#
loop_
_entity.id
_entity.type
_entity.pdbx_description
1 polymer ?
#
loop_
_entity_poly.entity_id
_entity_poly.type
_entity_poly.pdbx_seq_one_letter_code
_entity_poly.pdbx_strand_id
1 'polypeptide(L)'
;MILFLINNMNNEDKNTENKSYNFINILLRSAMSFVGIAVLSMGAVFLQKAGLGMDPFTAMNIGFSNSLHMPLGTFQLMMNAVLFIIIFIFDRKQIGIGTILNMVLVGYEIQWFSNIYDILIHINLNPFVMIVDVVAGLLLFSLGTSLYMSLSLGSAPYDAIAPIISSHVNLKYKYIRSLQDIVFMVIALMGHGAVGIITIVVAFFAGPLINYWNTHISQQLVYHIKHFSTHPTAKNAGSGIVGLGKVSLMVITRAYEQTTYVKQHLSGYSDQELFDVLKHSEESLNRNEYLRKDLISRISSIKGEIKRRNLNN
;
A
#
# COMPACT_ATOMS: atom_id res chain seq x y z
N MET A 1 -5.06 -1.73 -54.24
CA MET A 1 -6.04 -2.55 -53.50
C MET A 1 -5.38 -3.49 -52.49
N ILE A 2 -4.44 -4.35 -52.90
CA ILE A 2 -3.74 -5.30 -52.00
C ILE A 2 -2.90 -4.59 -50.91
N LEU A 3 -2.11 -3.57 -51.26
CA LEU A 3 -1.34 -2.76 -50.29
C LEU A 3 -2.24 -2.01 -49.27
N PHE A 4 -3.46 -1.62 -49.67
CA PHE A 4 -4.43 -0.98 -48.78
C PHE A 4 -5.01 -1.98 -47.77
N LEU A 5 -5.32 -3.20 -48.22
CA LEU A 5 -5.80 -4.28 -47.36
C LEU A 5 -4.72 -4.74 -46.36
N ILE A 6 -3.45 -4.87 -46.79
CA ILE A 6 -2.33 -5.22 -45.90
C ILE A 6 -2.12 -4.13 -44.83
N ASN A 7 -2.21 -2.85 -45.21
CA ASN A 7 -2.05 -1.75 -44.27
C ASN A 7 -3.22 -1.65 -43.28
N ASN A 8 -4.43 -2.01 -43.71
CA ASN A 8 -5.61 -2.06 -42.83
C ASN A 8 -5.52 -3.22 -41.83
N MET A 9 -5.11 -4.43 -42.28
CA MET A 9 -4.91 -5.57 -41.36
C MET A 9 -3.80 -5.29 -40.35
N ASN A 10 -2.67 -4.70 -40.76
CA ASN A 10 -1.60 -4.32 -39.84
C ASN A 10 -2.04 -3.26 -38.80
N ASN A 11 -2.96 -2.38 -39.16
CA ASN A 11 -3.52 -1.39 -38.24
C ASN A 11 -4.56 -2.01 -37.29
N GLU A 12 -5.36 -2.98 -37.76
CA GLU A 12 -6.27 -3.75 -36.90
C GLU A 12 -5.51 -4.65 -35.92
N ASP A 13 -4.43 -5.31 -36.34
CA ASP A 13 -3.56 -6.12 -35.48
C ASP A 13 -2.85 -5.26 -34.43
N LYS A 14 -2.31 -4.09 -34.81
CA LYS A 14 -1.71 -3.16 -33.83
C LYS A 14 -2.73 -2.59 -32.85
N ASN A 15 -3.95 -2.28 -33.30
CA ASN A 15 -5.00 -1.78 -32.41
C ASN A 15 -5.53 -2.86 -31.47
N THR A 16 -5.66 -4.10 -31.93
CA THR A 16 -6.08 -5.24 -31.11
C THR A 16 -5.00 -5.64 -30.10
N GLU A 17 -3.73 -5.65 -30.48
CA GLU A 17 -2.60 -5.82 -29.56
C GLU A 17 -2.57 -4.71 -28.49
N ASN A 18 -2.61 -3.44 -28.91
CA ASN A 18 -2.58 -2.30 -27.97
C ASN A 18 -3.78 -2.31 -27.01
N LYS A 19 -4.96 -2.70 -27.47
CA LYS A 19 -6.16 -2.87 -26.63
C LYS A 19 -6.02 -4.05 -25.66
N SER A 20 -5.42 -5.15 -26.09
CA SER A 20 -5.15 -6.35 -25.27
C SER A 20 -4.16 -6.05 -24.14
N TYR A 21 -3.06 -5.33 -24.43
CA TYR A 21 -2.10 -4.90 -23.41
C TYR A 21 -2.76 -4.00 -22.36
N ASN A 22 -3.62 -3.07 -22.79
CA ASN A 22 -4.34 -2.20 -21.86
C ASN A 22 -5.35 -2.97 -20.99
N PHE A 23 -6.03 -3.97 -21.54
CA PHE A 23 -6.97 -4.79 -20.78
C PHE A 23 -6.29 -5.63 -19.71
N ILE A 24 -5.21 -6.35 -20.05
CA ILE A 24 -4.44 -7.16 -19.09
C ILE A 24 -3.87 -6.27 -17.97
N ASN A 25 -3.37 -5.08 -18.30
CA ASN A 25 -2.86 -4.11 -17.33
C ASN A 25 -3.92 -3.73 -16.30
N ILE A 26 -5.12 -3.36 -16.80
CA ILE A 26 -6.25 -2.96 -15.96
C ILE A 26 -6.72 -4.14 -15.12
N LEU A 27 -6.77 -5.35 -15.68
CA LEU A 27 -7.22 -6.54 -14.97
C LEU A 27 -6.26 -6.92 -13.84
N LEU A 28 -4.95 -6.96 -14.11
CA LEU A 28 -3.93 -7.27 -13.09
C LEU A 28 -3.89 -6.19 -11.99
N ARG A 29 -3.99 -4.92 -12.36
CA ARG A 29 -4.07 -3.83 -11.38
C ARG A 29 -5.36 -3.90 -10.57
N SER A 30 -6.48 -4.29 -11.18
CA SER A 30 -7.76 -4.41 -10.46
C SER A 30 -7.73 -5.57 -9.47
N ALA A 31 -7.16 -6.71 -9.87
CA ALA A 31 -6.94 -7.85 -8.98
C ALA A 31 -6.02 -7.48 -7.80
N MET A 32 -4.93 -6.74 -8.07
CA MET A 32 -4.07 -6.25 -7.00
C MET A 32 -4.77 -5.21 -6.10
N SER A 33 -5.63 -4.37 -6.68
CA SER A 33 -6.43 -3.41 -5.91
C SER A 33 -7.39 -4.14 -4.97
N PHE A 34 -8.02 -5.21 -5.44
CA PHE A 34 -8.87 -6.07 -4.61
C PHE A 34 -8.07 -6.69 -3.44
N VAL A 35 -6.88 -7.23 -3.70
CA VAL A 35 -6.01 -7.74 -2.62
C VAL A 35 -5.60 -6.63 -1.66
N GLY A 36 -5.27 -5.44 -2.15
CA GLY A 36 -4.93 -4.29 -1.32
C GLY A 36 -6.08 -3.84 -0.43
N ILE A 37 -7.30 -3.82 -0.97
CA ILE A 37 -8.54 -3.52 -0.23
C ILE A 37 -8.79 -4.59 0.84
N ALA A 38 -8.65 -5.87 0.54
CA ALA A 38 -8.79 -6.95 1.51
C ALA A 38 -7.77 -6.84 2.66
N VAL A 39 -6.51 -6.54 2.36
CA VAL A 39 -5.45 -6.32 3.38
C VAL A 39 -5.77 -5.10 4.24
N LEU A 40 -6.25 -4.02 3.64
CA LEU A 40 -6.71 -2.82 4.36
C LEU A 40 -7.85 -3.16 5.31
N SER A 41 -8.89 -3.84 4.82
CA SER A 41 -10.08 -4.22 5.58
C SER A 41 -9.72 -5.14 6.75
N MET A 42 -8.82 -6.12 6.53
CA MET A 42 -8.29 -6.98 7.59
C MET A 42 -7.58 -6.14 8.66
N GLY A 43 -6.70 -5.22 8.25
CA GLY A 43 -6.03 -4.31 9.20
C GLY A 43 -7.00 -3.47 10.02
N ALA A 44 -8.07 -2.96 9.39
CA ALA A 44 -9.12 -2.23 10.08
C ALA A 44 -9.87 -3.09 11.11
N VAL A 45 -10.11 -4.38 10.82
CA VAL A 45 -10.72 -5.33 11.77
C VAL A 45 -9.82 -5.55 12.99
N PHE A 46 -8.52 -5.76 12.79
CA PHE A 46 -7.58 -5.89 13.92
C PHE A 46 -7.59 -4.65 14.82
N LEU A 47 -7.59 -3.45 14.24
CA LEU A 47 -7.72 -2.20 15.01
C LEU A 47 -9.06 -2.14 15.76
N GLN A 48 -10.17 -2.48 15.10
CA GLN A 48 -11.50 -2.50 15.71
C GLN A 48 -11.58 -3.47 16.90
N LYS A 49 -11.06 -4.69 16.73
CA LYS A 49 -11.15 -5.77 17.74
C LYS A 49 -10.23 -5.54 18.94
N ALA A 50 -9.15 -4.79 18.77
CA ALA A 50 -8.30 -4.37 19.88
C ALA A 50 -9.04 -3.50 20.92
N GLY A 51 -10.17 -2.86 20.55
CA GLY A 51 -11.01 -2.10 21.48
C GLY A 51 -10.40 -0.79 21.98
N LEU A 52 -9.25 -0.37 21.43
CA LEU A 52 -8.51 0.84 21.84
C LEU A 52 -8.70 2.02 20.87
N GLY A 53 -9.68 1.92 19.98
CA GLY A 53 -9.95 2.86 18.89
C GLY A 53 -9.62 2.28 17.51
N MET A 54 -9.90 3.05 16.47
CA MET A 54 -9.71 2.64 15.07
C MET A 54 -9.33 3.83 14.18
N ASP A 55 -9.25 3.66 12.85
CA ASP A 55 -8.97 4.78 11.96
C ASP A 55 -10.03 5.90 12.05
N PRO A 56 -9.65 7.19 11.92
CA PRO A 56 -10.57 8.30 12.16
C PRO A 56 -11.83 8.32 11.29
N PHE A 57 -11.72 7.90 10.02
CA PHE A 57 -12.86 7.89 9.11
C PHE A 57 -13.87 6.81 9.51
N THR A 58 -13.40 5.60 9.81
CA THR A 58 -14.29 4.54 10.26
C THR A 58 -14.84 4.82 11.66
N ALA A 59 -14.04 5.42 12.57
CA ALA A 59 -14.51 5.84 13.89
C ALA A 59 -15.67 6.85 13.79
N MET A 60 -15.55 7.82 12.88
CA MET A 60 -16.62 8.76 12.56
C MET A 60 -17.86 8.02 12.04
N ASN A 61 -17.68 7.14 11.05
CA ASN A 61 -18.80 6.39 10.47
C ASN A 61 -19.52 5.54 11.52
N ILE A 62 -18.80 4.86 12.43
CA ILE A 62 -19.43 4.09 13.51
C ILE A 62 -20.26 4.99 14.44
N GLY A 63 -19.74 6.14 14.86
CA GLY A 63 -20.46 7.04 15.78
C GLY A 63 -21.81 7.50 15.22
N PHE A 64 -21.81 7.97 13.97
CA PHE A 64 -23.03 8.39 13.30
C PHE A 64 -23.93 7.22 12.91
N SER A 65 -23.37 6.10 12.47
CA SER A 65 -24.13 4.88 12.12
C SER A 65 -24.90 4.33 13.32
N ASN A 66 -24.28 4.31 14.51
CA ASN A 66 -24.91 3.89 15.75
C ASN A 66 -26.05 4.84 16.15
N SER A 67 -25.86 6.14 15.99
CA SER A 67 -26.89 7.16 16.28
C SER A 67 -28.13 7.01 15.36
N LEU A 68 -27.92 6.54 14.13
CA LEU A 68 -28.98 6.34 13.12
C LEU A 68 -29.51 4.89 13.05
N HIS A 69 -29.03 3.98 13.91
CA HIS A 69 -29.37 2.55 13.91
C HIS A 69 -29.18 1.87 12.54
N MET A 70 -28.17 2.31 11.78
CA MET A 70 -27.83 1.72 10.48
C MET A 70 -26.62 0.78 10.59
N PRO A 71 -26.51 -0.22 9.71
CA PRO A 71 -25.28 -1.00 9.58
C PRO A 71 -24.12 -0.13 9.09
N LEU A 72 -22.92 -0.35 9.66
CA LEU A 72 -21.70 0.39 9.31
C LEU A 72 -21.45 0.43 7.80
N GLY A 73 -21.57 -0.71 7.11
CA GLY A 73 -21.33 -0.80 5.67
C GLY A 73 -22.25 0.14 4.86
N THR A 74 -23.53 0.19 5.21
CA THR A 74 -24.51 1.06 4.52
C THR A 74 -24.21 2.54 4.77
N PHE A 75 -23.91 2.91 6.02
CA PHE A 75 -23.61 4.30 6.37
C PHE A 75 -22.30 4.77 5.73
N GLN A 76 -21.26 3.94 5.79
CA GLN A 76 -19.97 4.23 5.16
C GLN A 76 -20.08 4.35 3.64
N LEU A 77 -20.90 3.51 2.99
CA LEU A 77 -21.19 3.63 1.57
C LEU A 77 -21.87 4.96 1.24
N MET A 78 -22.86 5.37 2.05
CA MET A 78 -23.55 6.65 1.88
C MET A 78 -22.59 7.84 2.06
N MET A 79 -21.75 7.83 3.09
CA MET A 79 -20.75 8.88 3.32
C MET A 79 -19.72 8.95 2.20
N ASN A 80 -19.24 7.79 1.73
CA ASN A 80 -18.38 7.72 0.57
C ASN A 80 -19.08 8.26 -0.68
N ALA A 81 -20.37 8.02 -0.89
CA ALA A 81 -21.13 8.57 -2.02
C ALA A 81 -21.21 10.10 -1.96
N VAL A 82 -21.39 10.69 -0.78
CA VAL A 82 -21.34 12.15 -0.59
C VAL A 82 -19.96 12.70 -0.93
N LEU A 83 -18.89 12.10 -0.38
CA LEU A 83 -17.52 12.50 -0.69
C LEU A 83 -17.18 12.33 -2.17
N PHE A 84 -17.71 11.27 -2.81
CA PHE A 84 -17.55 11.01 -4.24
C PHE A 84 -18.11 12.15 -5.08
N ILE A 85 -19.31 12.66 -4.75
CA ILE A 85 -19.91 13.80 -5.47
C ILE A 85 -19.01 15.04 -5.36
N ILE A 86 -18.49 15.31 -4.16
CA ILE A 86 -17.56 16.44 -3.94
C ILE A 86 -16.32 16.27 -4.83
N ILE A 87 -15.68 15.11 -4.79
CA ILE A 87 -14.45 14.86 -5.56
C ILE A 87 -14.71 14.83 -7.06
N PHE A 88 -15.88 14.38 -7.50
CA PHE A 88 -16.29 14.41 -8.90
C PHE A 88 -16.41 15.85 -9.44
N ILE A 89 -16.69 16.82 -8.57
CA ILE A 89 -16.71 18.24 -8.95
C ILE A 89 -15.28 18.80 -9.00
N PHE A 90 -14.43 18.46 -8.02
CA PHE A 90 -13.08 19.03 -7.89
C PHE A 90 -12.01 18.37 -8.79
N ASP A 91 -11.96 17.04 -8.85
CA ASP A 91 -10.94 16.31 -9.62
C ASP A 91 -11.45 14.94 -10.10
N ARG A 92 -12.05 14.93 -11.30
CA ARG A 92 -12.53 13.69 -11.95
C ARG A 92 -11.43 12.70 -12.30
N LYS A 93 -10.15 13.12 -12.32
CA LYS A 93 -9.04 12.21 -12.67
C LYS A 93 -8.75 11.20 -11.58
N GLN A 94 -9.18 11.46 -10.35
CA GLN A 94 -9.03 10.54 -9.21
C GLN A 94 -10.09 9.44 -9.17
N ILE A 95 -11.08 9.49 -10.07
CA ILE A 95 -12.21 8.56 -10.10
C ILE A 95 -11.96 7.48 -11.15
N GLY A 96 -12.05 6.22 -10.73
CA GLY A 96 -11.98 5.08 -11.63
C GLY A 96 -12.58 3.81 -11.02
N ILE A 97 -12.30 2.67 -11.64
CA ILE A 97 -12.82 1.36 -11.19
C ILE A 97 -12.39 1.06 -9.75
N GLY A 98 -11.17 1.43 -9.36
CA GLY A 98 -10.66 1.26 -8.00
C GLY A 98 -11.43 2.07 -6.95
N THR A 99 -11.93 3.25 -7.32
CA THR A 99 -12.80 4.06 -6.45
C THR A 99 -14.09 3.32 -6.10
N ILE A 100 -14.78 2.78 -7.11
CA ILE A 100 -16.04 2.05 -6.92
C ILE A 100 -15.78 0.77 -6.11
N LEU A 101 -14.73 0.01 -6.45
CA LEU A 101 -14.34 -1.18 -5.71
C LEU A 101 -14.12 -0.88 -4.24
N ASN A 102 -13.32 0.13 -3.91
CA ASN A 102 -13.06 0.48 -2.51
C ASN A 102 -14.33 0.97 -1.78
N MET A 103 -15.08 1.89 -2.39
CA MET A 103 -16.29 2.46 -1.79
C MET A 103 -17.30 1.40 -1.36
N VAL A 104 -17.47 0.36 -2.19
CA VAL A 104 -18.42 -0.71 -1.93
C VAL A 104 -17.79 -1.78 -1.03
N LEU A 105 -16.60 -2.28 -1.38
CA LEU A 105 -16.06 -3.48 -0.75
C LEU A 105 -15.60 -3.26 0.70
N VAL A 106 -14.94 -2.14 1.02
CA VAL A 106 -14.29 -1.97 2.34
C VAL A 106 -15.27 -2.18 3.49
N GLY A 107 -16.46 -1.57 3.44
CA GLY A 107 -17.45 -1.70 4.51
C GLY A 107 -17.95 -3.14 4.70
N TYR A 108 -18.22 -3.85 3.59
CA TYR A 108 -18.68 -5.24 3.64
C TYR A 108 -17.55 -6.21 4.03
N GLU A 109 -16.33 -5.98 3.54
CA GLU A 109 -15.16 -6.78 3.89
C GLU A 109 -14.82 -6.64 5.37
N ILE A 110 -14.85 -5.43 5.94
CA ILE A 110 -14.66 -5.24 7.39
C ILE A 110 -15.70 -6.05 8.17
N GLN A 111 -16.97 -6.01 7.76
CA GLN A 111 -18.03 -6.77 8.43
C GLN A 111 -17.81 -8.29 8.31
N TRP A 112 -17.43 -8.77 7.13
CA TRP A 112 -17.16 -10.19 6.88
C TRP A 112 -15.92 -10.68 7.62
N PHE A 113 -14.81 -9.96 7.55
CA PHE A 113 -13.57 -10.28 8.25
C PHE A 113 -13.72 -10.16 9.77
N SER A 114 -14.55 -9.23 10.27
CA SER A 114 -14.89 -9.15 11.70
C SER A 114 -15.53 -10.45 12.18
N ASN A 115 -16.50 -10.99 11.43
CA ASN A 115 -17.13 -12.26 11.77
C ASN A 115 -16.12 -13.43 11.74
N ILE A 116 -15.21 -13.45 10.76
CA ILE A 116 -14.14 -14.46 10.69
C ILE A 116 -13.19 -14.34 11.88
N TYR A 117 -12.80 -13.11 12.24
CA TYR A 117 -11.93 -12.85 13.39
C TYR A 117 -12.57 -13.42 14.66
N ASP A 118 -13.86 -13.17 14.89
CA ASP A 118 -14.58 -13.68 16.06
C ASP A 118 -14.64 -15.22 16.10
N ILE A 119 -14.68 -15.89 14.94
CA ILE A 119 -14.66 -17.34 14.83
C ILE A 119 -13.26 -17.93 15.02
N LEU A 120 -12.21 -17.26 14.52
CA LEU A 120 -10.85 -17.79 14.57
C LEU A 120 -10.13 -17.46 15.88
N ILE A 121 -10.36 -16.28 16.43
CA ILE A 121 -9.65 -15.75 17.59
C ILE A 121 -10.64 -15.75 18.76
N HIS A 122 -10.82 -16.93 19.35
CA HIS A 122 -11.54 -17.13 20.61
C HIS A 122 -10.64 -16.86 21.83
N ILE A 123 -9.87 -15.77 21.80
CA ILE A 123 -8.94 -15.42 22.88
C ILE A 123 -9.53 -14.24 23.65
N ASN A 124 -9.64 -14.37 24.98
CA ASN A 124 -10.03 -13.26 25.84
C ASN A 124 -9.04 -12.10 25.66
N LEU A 125 -9.58 -10.89 25.50
CA LEU A 125 -8.80 -9.67 25.32
C LEU A 125 -7.88 -9.43 26.52
N ASN A 126 -6.61 -9.82 26.39
CA ASN A 126 -5.52 -9.49 27.29
C ASN A 126 -4.72 -8.32 26.68
N PRO A 127 -4.11 -7.44 27.50
CA PRO A 127 -3.21 -6.39 27.02
C PRO A 127 -2.20 -6.82 25.95
N PHE A 128 -1.66 -8.04 26.02
CA PHE A 128 -0.75 -8.56 24.99
C PHE A 128 -1.43 -8.71 23.62
N VAL A 129 -2.63 -9.30 23.58
CA VAL A 129 -3.41 -9.49 22.34
C VAL A 129 -3.79 -8.14 21.75
N MET A 130 -4.21 -7.18 22.59
CA MET A 130 -4.53 -5.82 22.14
C MET A 130 -3.34 -5.14 21.47
N ILE A 131 -2.14 -5.25 22.03
CA ILE A 131 -0.93 -4.64 21.43
C ILE A 131 -0.61 -5.30 20.09
N VAL A 132 -0.67 -6.64 20.03
CA VAL A 132 -0.42 -7.39 18.79
C VAL A 132 -1.43 -6.98 17.71
N ASP A 133 -2.71 -6.90 18.04
CA ASP A 133 -3.76 -6.50 17.11
C ASP A 133 -3.60 -5.06 16.65
N VAL A 134 -3.22 -4.14 17.52
CA VAL A 134 -2.94 -2.76 17.15
C VAL A 134 -1.78 -2.67 16.17
N VAL A 135 -0.67 -3.33 16.48
CA VAL A 135 0.55 -3.26 15.65
C VAL A 135 0.28 -3.94 14.30
N ALA A 136 -0.27 -5.15 14.31
CA ALA A 136 -0.64 -5.86 13.09
C ALA A 136 -1.67 -5.07 12.27
N GLY A 137 -2.70 -4.55 12.93
CA GLY A 137 -3.76 -3.76 12.32
C GLY A 137 -3.23 -2.50 11.64
N LEU A 138 -2.39 -1.72 12.32
CA LEU A 138 -1.81 -0.50 11.76
C LEU A 138 -0.91 -0.79 10.55
N LEU A 139 -0.08 -1.84 10.62
CA LEU A 139 0.81 -2.24 9.53
C LEU A 139 0.01 -2.73 8.32
N LEU A 140 -0.97 -3.61 8.53
CA LEU A 140 -1.84 -4.13 7.46
C LEU A 140 -2.70 -3.02 6.84
N PHE A 141 -3.31 -2.17 7.67
CA PHE A 141 -4.14 -1.06 7.22
C PHE A 141 -3.35 -0.09 6.32
N SER A 142 -2.17 0.34 6.78
CA SER A 142 -1.33 1.28 6.03
C SER A 142 -0.72 0.65 4.77
N LEU A 143 -0.35 -0.63 4.82
CA LEU A 143 0.13 -1.38 3.66
C LEU A 143 -0.98 -1.54 2.60
N GLY A 144 -2.16 -2.00 3.01
CA GLY A 144 -3.31 -2.18 2.12
C GLY A 144 -3.74 -0.87 1.46
N THR A 145 -3.81 0.22 2.24
CA THR A 145 -4.06 1.58 1.73
C THR A 145 -3.05 1.96 0.65
N SER A 146 -1.77 1.74 0.93
CA SER A 146 -0.70 2.02 -0.04
C SER A 146 -0.82 1.18 -1.32
N LEU A 147 -1.10 -0.12 -1.19
CA LEU A 147 -1.19 -1.04 -2.32
C LEU A 147 -2.30 -0.63 -3.30
N TYR A 148 -3.50 -0.37 -2.79
CA TYR A 148 -4.62 -0.04 -3.66
C TYR A 148 -4.46 1.36 -4.28
N MET A 149 -4.00 2.36 -3.51
CA MET A 149 -3.81 3.74 -4.02
C MET A 149 -2.71 3.82 -5.10
N SER A 150 -1.64 3.04 -4.96
CA SER A 150 -0.50 3.07 -5.90
C SER A 150 -0.86 2.59 -7.30
N LEU A 151 -1.97 1.87 -7.44
CA LEU A 151 -2.38 1.26 -8.69
C LEU A 151 -3.01 2.23 -9.67
N SER A 152 -3.18 3.52 -9.35
CA SER A 152 -3.73 4.56 -10.25
C SER A 152 -5.02 4.13 -11.00
N LEU A 153 -5.88 3.33 -10.35
CA LEU A 153 -7.18 2.90 -10.87
C LEU A 153 -8.33 3.77 -10.33
N GLY A 154 -7.98 4.90 -9.73
CA GLY A 154 -8.87 5.71 -8.89
C GLY A 154 -8.69 5.37 -7.42
N SER A 155 -8.77 6.39 -6.57
CA SER A 155 -8.65 6.26 -5.11
C SER A 155 -10.04 6.34 -4.46
N ALA A 156 -10.20 5.80 -3.24
CA ALA A 156 -11.43 6.00 -2.49
C ALA A 156 -11.69 7.51 -2.30
N PRO A 157 -12.96 7.96 -2.23
CA PRO A 157 -13.27 9.37 -2.05
C PRO A 157 -12.51 9.97 -0.85
N TYR A 158 -12.59 9.32 0.30
CA TYR A 158 -11.84 9.74 1.49
C TYR A 158 -10.33 9.87 1.23
N ASP A 159 -9.73 8.90 0.54
CA ASP A 159 -8.29 8.84 0.30
C ASP A 159 -7.81 9.73 -0.84
N ALA A 160 -8.71 10.22 -1.70
CA ALA A 160 -8.41 11.18 -2.74
C ALA A 160 -8.29 12.62 -2.20
N ILE A 161 -8.86 12.93 -1.04
CA ILE A 161 -8.82 14.28 -0.44
C ILE A 161 -7.36 14.76 -0.24
N ALA A 162 -6.54 13.97 0.47
CA ALA A 162 -5.16 14.37 0.75
C ALA A 162 -4.28 14.55 -0.50
N PRO A 163 -4.30 13.65 -1.51
CA PRO A 163 -3.62 13.86 -2.79
C PRO A 163 -4.10 15.11 -3.54
N ILE A 164 -5.41 15.39 -3.56
CA ILE A 164 -5.97 16.59 -4.22
C ILE A 164 -5.49 17.86 -3.51
N ILE A 165 -5.54 17.93 -2.19
CA ILE A 165 -5.07 19.11 -1.47
C ILE A 165 -3.54 19.27 -1.63
N SER A 166 -2.78 18.16 -1.58
CA SER A 166 -1.33 18.17 -1.74
C SER A 166 -0.90 18.71 -3.12
N SER A 167 -1.66 18.44 -4.18
CA SER A 167 -1.37 18.96 -5.52
C SER A 167 -1.61 20.46 -5.67
N HIS A 168 -2.49 21.05 -4.84
CA HIS A 168 -2.80 22.48 -4.88
C HIS A 168 -1.95 23.31 -3.91
N VAL A 169 -1.53 22.74 -2.77
CA VAL A 169 -0.90 23.49 -1.67
C VAL A 169 0.63 23.31 -1.60
N ASN A 170 1.27 22.58 -2.53
CA ASN A 170 2.71 22.28 -2.54
C ASN A 170 3.26 21.69 -1.22
N LEU A 171 2.39 21.13 -0.38
CA LEU A 171 2.74 20.45 0.85
C LEU A 171 2.85 18.94 0.62
N LYS A 172 3.76 18.27 1.32
CA LYS A 172 3.96 16.82 1.17
C LYS A 172 2.72 16.06 1.64
N TYR A 173 2.30 15.05 0.85
CA TYR A 173 1.17 14.16 1.12
C TYR A 173 1.06 13.71 2.59
N LYS A 174 2.18 13.27 3.20
CA LYS A 174 2.19 12.77 4.57
C LYS A 174 1.62 13.76 5.61
N TYR A 175 1.85 15.06 5.45
CA TYR A 175 1.38 16.08 6.39
C TYR A 175 -0.10 16.40 6.18
N ILE A 176 -0.51 16.52 4.92
CA ILE A 176 -1.92 16.76 4.56
C ILE A 176 -2.78 15.57 4.99
N ARG A 177 -2.29 14.34 4.82
CA ARG A 177 -3.00 13.15 5.25
C ARG A 177 -3.18 13.11 6.77
N SER A 178 -2.13 13.38 7.53
CA SER A 178 -2.26 13.45 8.99
C SER A 178 -3.23 14.56 9.43
N LEU A 179 -3.19 15.74 8.79
CA LEU A 179 -4.13 16.83 9.09
C LEU A 179 -5.58 16.43 8.79
N GLN A 180 -5.83 15.79 7.64
CA GLN A 180 -7.14 15.23 7.29
C GLN A 180 -7.61 14.25 8.37
N ASP A 181 -6.78 13.27 8.72
CA ASP A 181 -7.13 12.25 9.70
C ASP A 181 -7.41 12.87 11.09
N ILE A 182 -6.69 13.92 11.50
CA ILE A 182 -6.96 14.68 12.74
C ILE A 182 -8.32 15.39 12.67
N VAL A 183 -8.66 16.04 11.55
CA VAL A 183 -9.97 16.70 11.39
C VAL A 183 -11.10 15.67 11.50
N PHE A 184 -10.98 14.53 10.82
CA PHE A 184 -11.97 13.45 10.92
C PHE A 184 -12.04 12.84 12.32
N MET A 185 -10.92 12.77 13.04
CA MET A 185 -10.91 12.31 14.44
C MET A 185 -11.70 13.26 15.34
N VAL A 186 -11.56 14.58 15.15
CA VAL A 186 -12.34 15.57 15.91
C VAL A 186 -13.83 15.43 15.60
N ILE A 187 -14.20 15.25 14.33
CA ILE A 187 -15.60 15.01 13.93
C ILE A 187 -16.12 13.69 14.53
N ALA A 188 -15.29 12.64 14.55
CA ALA A 188 -15.63 11.36 15.17
C ALA A 188 -15.89 11.52 16.68
N LEU A 189 -15.07 12.31 17.39
CA LEU A 189 -15.30 12.61 18.80
C LEU A 189 -16.64 13.31 19.04
N MET A 190 -16.99 14.29 18.19
CA MET A 190 -18.28 14.99 18.26
C MET A 190 -19.47 14.05 18.00
N GLY A 191 -19.29 13.08 17.09
CA GLY A 191 -20.29 12.07 16.76
C GLY A 191 -20.35 10.88 17.72
N HIS A 192 -19.68 10.93 18.88
CA HIS A 192 -19.55 9.81 19.82
C HIS A 192 -19.03 8.53 19.15
N GLY A 193 -18.14 8.68 18.17
CA GLY A 193 -17.47 7.60 17.47
C GLY A 193 -16.50 6.83 18.35
N ALA A 194 -16.08 5.65 17.88
CA ALA A 194 -15.15 4.77 18.56
C ALA A 194 -13.70 5.33 18.52
N VAL A 195 -13.50 6.49 19.15
CA VAL A 195 -12.21 7.18 19.23
C VAL A 195 -11.49 6.75 20.49
N GLY A 196 -10.28 6.22 20.32
CA GLY A 196 -9.40 5.87 21.44
C GLY A 196 -7.95 6.27 21.17
N ILE A 197 -7.02 5.81 22.02
CA ILE A 197 -5.59 6.11 21.89
C ILE A 197 -5.04 5.72 20.52
N ILE A 198 -5.57 4.64 19.94
CA ILE A 198 -5.14 4.14 18.63
C ILE A 198 -5.64 5.02 17.49
N THR A 199 -6.81 5.65 17.61
CA THR A 199 -7.28 6.62 16.63
C THR A 199 -6.34 7.81 16.52
N ILE A 200 -5.79 8.26 17.66
CA ILE A 200 -4.77 9.32 17.70
C ILE A 200 -3.51 8.82 16.98
N VAL A 201 -3.01 7.63 17.33
CA VAL A 201 -1.82 7.05 16.68
C VAL A 201 -2.02 6.93 15.17
N VAL A 202 -3.16 6.41 14.71
CA VAL A 202 -3.49 6.30 13.29
C VAL A 202 -3.52 7.69 12.64
N ALA A 203 -4.15 8.69 13.27
CA ALA A 203 -4.25 10.03 12.70
C ALA A 203 -2.89 10.69 12.44
N PHE A 204 -1.91 10.48 13.32
CA PHE A 204 -0.58 11.06 13.14
C PHE A 204 0.33 10.18 12.25
N PHE A 205 0.27 8.86 12.38
CA PHE A 205 1.25 7.95 11.77
C PHE A 205 0.79 7.32 10.46
N ALA A 206 -0.49 7.25 10.15
CA ALA A 206 -0.99 6.62 8.91
C ALA A 206 -0.39 7.26 7.66
N GLY A 207 -0.40 8.59 7.55
CA GLY A 207 0.18 9.31 6.42
C GLY A 207 1.66 8.96 6.15
N PRO A 208 2.56 9.08 7.14
CA PRO A 208 3.95 8.65 7.01
C PRO A 208 4.14 7.16 6.68
N LEU A 209 3.39 6.26 7.32
CA LEU A 209 3.45 4.81 7.07
C LEU A 209 3.01 4.46 5.65
N ILE A 210 1.88 4.99 5.19
CA ILE A 210 1.39 4.81 3.83
C ILE A 210 2.44 5.29 2.83
N ASN A 211 3.06 6.45 3.07
CA ASN A 211 4.13 6.94 2.21
C ASN A 211 5.38 6.04 2.20
N TYR A 212 5.73 5.45 3.34
CA TYR A 212 6.82 4.48 3.44
C TYR A 212 6.53 3.23 2.60
N TRP A 213 5.35 2.62 2.76
CA TRP A 213 4.93 1.46 1.97
C TRP A 213 4.84 1.76 0.48
N ASN A 214 4.39 2.96 0.13
CA ASN A 214 4.25 3.38 -1.26
C ASN A 214 5.61 3.38 -1.95
N THR A 215 6.62 3.96 -1.29
CA THR A 215 7.97 4.08 -1.84
C THR A 215 8.77 2.78 -1.82
N HIS A 216 8.56 1.90 -0.84
CA HIS A 216 9.36 0.67 -0.67
C HIS A 216 8.73 -0.57 -1.30
N ILE A 217 7.40 -0.69 -1.30
CA ILE A 217 6.71 -1.92 -1.70
C ILE A 217 5.78 -1.64 -2.88
N SER A 218 4.81 -0.74 -2.71
CA SER A 218 3.70 -0.63 -3.66
C SER A 218 4.17 -0.15 -5.04
N GLN A 219 5.06 0.83 -5.12
CA GLN A 219 5.62 1.28 -6.42
C GLN A 219 6.42 0.20 -7.14
N GLN A 220 7.17 -0.63 -6.40
CA GLN A 220 7.94 -1.73 -7.00
C GLN A 220 7.00 -2.76 -7.60
N LEU A 221 5.94 -3.13 -6.89
CA LEU A 221 4.93 -4.07 -7.39
C LEU A 221 4.18 -3.53 -8.62
N VAL A 222 3.79 -2.25 -8.60
CA VAL A 222 3.16 -1.60 -9.77
C VAL A 222 4.09 -1.58 -10.97
N TYR A 223 5.39 -1.31 -10.76
CA TYR A 223 6.38 -1.36 -11.83
C TYR A 223 6.47 -2.76 -12.45
N HIS A 224 6.51 -3.82 -11.64
CA HIS A 224 6.51 -5.19 -12.12
C HIS A 224 5.24 -5.55 -12.89
N ILE A 225 4.06 -5.12 -12.44
CA ILE A 225 2.79 -5.36 -13.15
C ILE A 225 2.79 -4.66 -14.51
N LYS A 226 3.21 -3.38 -14.57
CA LYS A 226 3.28 -2.64 -15.84
C LYS A 226 4.26 -3.31 -16.80
N HIS A 227 5.44 -3.72 -16.32
CA HIS A 227 6.42 -4.41 -17.14
C HIS A 227 5.88 -5.73 -17.67
N PHE A 228 5.25 -6.54 -16.83
CA PHE A 228 4.63 -7.81 -17.21
C PHE A 228 3.51 -7.62 -18.25
N SER A 229 2.65 -6.62 -18.05
CA SER A 229 1.53 -6.34 -18.95
C SER A 229 1.96 -5.93 -20.37
N THR A 230 3.17 -5.37 -20.53
CA THR A 230 3.71 -5.02 -21.85
C THR A 230 4.30 -6.20 -22.61
N HIS A 231 4.57 -7.32 -21.92
CA HIS A 231 5.15 -8.54 -22.49
C HIS A 231 4.49 -9.79 -21.87
N PRO A 232 3.22 -10.08 -22.21
CA PRO A 232 2.46 -11.16 -21.61
C PRO A 232 2.98 -12.52 -22.11
N THR A 233 4.02 -13.04 -21.47
CA THR A 233 4.49 -14.42 -21.70
C THR A 233 4.14 -15.27 -20.48
N ALA A 234 3.38 -16.35 -20.65
CA ALA A 234 2.91 -17.23 -19.57
C ALA A 234 4.05 -17.79 -18.68
N LYS A 235 5.27 -17.90 -19.22
CA LYS A 235 6.49 -18.29 -18.52
C LYS A 235 6.95 -17.25 -17.46
N ASN A 236 6.53 -15.99 -17.59
CA ASN A 236 6.92 -14.87 -16.73
C ASN A 236 5.91 -14.54 -15.60
N ALA A 237 4.64 -14.94 -15.72
CA ALA A 237 3.64 -14.73 -14.67
C ALA A 237 3.93 -15.63 -13.46
N GLY A 238 4.21 -16.90 -13.76
CA GLY A 238 4.69 -17.87 -12.78
C GLY A 238 6.05 -17.46 -12.23
N SER A 239 7.00 -17.03 -13.07
CA SER A 239 8.34 -16.66 -12.61
C SER A 239 8.40 -15.33 -11.84
N GLY A 240 7.42 -14.42 -11.99
CA GLY A 240 7.35 -13.17 -11.22
C GLY A 240 6.88 -13.40 -9.78
N ILE A 241 5.80 -14.16 -9.58
CA ILE A 241 5.32 -14.55 -8.24
C ILE A 241 6.28 -15.56 -7.59
N VAL A 242 6.76 -16.55 -8.35
CA VAL A 242 7.82 -17.47 -7.90
C VAL A 242 9.15 -16.74 -7.71
N GLY A 243 9.39 -15.65 -8.43
CA GLY A 243 10.57 -14.80 -8.30
C GLY A 243 10.54 -13.98 -7.02
N LEU A 244 9.43 -13.30 -6.74
CA LEU A 244 9.20 -12.62 -5.46
C LEU A 244 9.21 -13.60 -4.28
N GLY A 245 8.58 -14.76 -4.44
CA GLY A 245 8.62 -15.84 -3.45
C GLY A 245 10.03 -16.40 -3.23
N LYS A 246 10.79 -16.67 -4.29
CA LYS A 246 12.18 -17.15 -4.21
C LYS A 246 13.12 -16.10 -3.68
N VAL A 247 12.94 -14.82 -4.02
CA VAL A 247 13.76 -13.72 -3.48
C VAL A 247 13.46 -13.53 -2.00
N SER A 248 12.19 -13.55 -1.59
CA SER A 248 11.80 -13.45 -0.17
C SER A 248 12.33 -14.63 0.64
N LEU A 249 12.15 -15.85 0.13
CA LEU A 249 12.72 -17.05 0.74
C LEU A 249 14.25 -17.02 0.74
N MET A 250 14.90 -16.60 -0.34
CA MET A 250 16.36 -16.50 -0.40
C MET A 250 16.91 -15.47 0.59
N VAL A 251 16.25 -14.33 0.77
CA VAL A 251 16.64 -13.32 1.76
C VAL A 251 16.46 -13.84 3.17
N ILE A 252 15.32 -14.50 3.47
CA ILE A 252 15.06 -15.10 4.79
C ILE A 252 16.05 -16.22 5.08
N THR A 253 16.24 -17.14 4.13
CA THR A 253 17.17 -18.27 4.26
C THR A 253 18.60 -17.77 4.40
N ARG A 254 19.05 -16.79 3.61
CA ARG A 254 20.41 -16.21 3.76
C ARG A 254 20.58 -15.46 5.07
N ALA A 255 19.58 -14.71 5.52
CA ALA A 255 19.64 -14.03 6.83
C ALA A 255 19.70 -15.04 7.97
N TYR A 256 18.92 -16.13 7.88
CA TYR A 256 18.93 -17.23 8.84
C TYR A 256 20.25 -18.00 8.81
N GLU A 257 20.77 -18.35 7.63
CA GLU A 257 22.06 -19.01 7.44
C GLU A 257 23.20 -18.15 7.94
N GLN A 258 23.22 -16.84 7.65
CA GLN A 258 24.25 -15.95 8.18
C GLN A 258 24.14 -15.81 9.70
N THR A 259 22.95 -15.68 10.26
CA THR A 259 22.76 -15.63 11.71
C THR A 259 23.22 -16.93 12.38
N THR A 260 22.94 -18.08 11.76
CA THR A 260 23.30 -19.40 12.29
C THR A 260 24.80 -19.67 12.12
N TYR A 261 25.37 -19.31 10.96
CA TYR A 261 26.80 -19.38 10.68
C TYR A 261 27.59 -18.55 11.68
N VAL A 262 27.18 -17.29 11.90
CA VAL A 262 27.77 -16.39 12.88
C VAL A 262 27.63 -16.98 14.29
N LYS A 263 26.45 -17.47 14.70
CA LYS A 263 26.28 -18.10 16.02
C LYS A 263 27.14 -19.36 16.23
N GLN A 264 27.25 -20.22 15.22
CA GLN A 264 28.03 -21.46 15.30
C GLN A 264 29.55 -21.22 15.24
N HIS A 265 29.99 -20.17 14.54
CA HIS A 265 31.41 -19.84 14.47
C HIS A 265 31.84 -18.97 15.65
N LEU A 266 31.02 -18.04 16.15
CA LEU A 266 31.36 -17.20 17.31
C LEU A 266 31.47 -17.96 18.64
N SER A 267 30.82 -19.13 18.79
CA SER A 267 30.82 -19.89 20.06
C SER A 267 32.18 -20.52 20.43
N GLY A 268 33.14 -20.53 19.51
CA GLY A 268 34.49 -21.08 19.71
C GLY A 268 35.64 -20.07 19.56
N TYR A 269 35.34 -18.78 19.42
CA TYR A 269 36.34 -17.74 19.17
C TYR A 269 36.87 -17.16 20.48
N SER A 270 38.16 -16.84 20.52
CA SER A 270 38.76 -16.03 21.60
C SER A 270 38.36 -14.56 21.48
N ASP A 271 38.46 -13.79 22.57
CA ASP A 271 38.07 -12.38 22.60
C ASP A 271 38.81 -11.51 21.54
N GLN A 272 40.03 -11.89 21.15
CA GLN A 272 40.79 -11.21 20.09
C GLN A 272 40.21 -11.50 18.69
N GLU A 273 39.82 -12.74 18.41
CA GLU A 273 39.23 -13.12 17.12
C GLU A 273 37.84 -12.50 16.93
N LEU A 274 37.09 -12.35 18.03
CA LEU A 274 35.82 -11.60 18.04
C LEU A 274 36.04 -10.13 17.65
N PHE A 275 37.10 -9.50 18.14
CA PHE A 275 37.44 -8.12 17.82
C PHE A 275 37.83 -7.94 16.35
N ASP A 276 38.57 -8.90 15.77
CA ASP A 276 38.95 -8.86 14.37
C ASP A 276 37.74 -9.07 13.43
N VAL A 277 36.82 -9.97 13.79
CA VAL A 277 35.55 -10.16 13.04
C VAL A 277 34.68 -8.92 13.10
N LEU A 278 34.59 -8.26 14.27
CA LEU A 278 33.86 -7.00 14.44
C LEU A 278 34.46 -5.91 13.52
N LYS A 279 35.78 -5.74 13.58
CA LYS A 279 36.50 -4.75 12.76
C LYS A 279 36.31 -5.00 11.27
N HIS A 280 36.41 -6.25 10.83
CA HIS A 280 36.20 -6.59 9.42
C HIS A 280 34.74 -6.39 8.96
N SER A 281 33.79 -6.60 9.87
CA SER A 281 32.37 -6.33 9.62
C SER A 281 32.10 -4.83 9.48
N GLU A 282 32.67 -4.00 10.36
CA GLU A 282 32.61 -2.53 10.27
C GLU A 282 33.22 -2.01 8.97
N GLU A 283 34.40 -2.52 8.58
CA GLU A 283 35.04 -2.17 7.31
C GLU A 283 34.16 -2.53 6.10
N SER A 284 33.51 -3.69 6.14
CA SER A 284 32.60 -4.14 5.08
C SER A 284 31.32 -3.29 5.03
N LEU A 285 30.84 -2.81 6.18
CA LEU A 285 29.71 -1.88 6.26
C LEU A 285 30.08 -0.52 5.64
N ASN A 286 31.27 -0.01 5.96
CA ASN A 286 31.81 1.23 5.37
C ASN A 286 32.01 1.12 3.84
N ARG A 287 32.47 -0.03 3.34
CA ARG A 287 32.56 -0.28 1.89
C ARG A 287 31.18 -0.28 1.21
N ASN A 288 30.18 -0.91 1.83
CA ASN A 288 28.83 -0.92 1.28
C ASN A 288 28.17 0.48 1.29
N GLU A 289 28.42 1.28 2.33
CA GLU A 289 28.03 2.70 2.39
C GLU A 289 28.60 3.49 1.22
N TYR A 290 29.88 3.28 0.88
CA TYR A 290 30.52 3.92 -0.27
C TYR A 290 29.88 3.50 -1.60
N LEU A 291 29.67 2.18 -1.80
CA LEU A 291 28.97 1.67 -3.00
C LEU A 291 27.57 2.24 -3.15
N ARG A 292 26.83 2.40 -2.04
CA ARG A 292 25.51 3.03 -2.03
C ARG A 292 25.58 4.48 -2.53
N LYS A 293 26.56 5.25 -2.07
CA LYS A 293 26.76 6.65 -2.51
C LYS A 293 27.06 6.72 -4.02
N ASP A 294 27.91 5.83 -4.54
CA ASP A 294 28.21 5.77 -5.99
C ASP A 294 26.96 5.45 -6.83
N LEU A 295 26.17 4.46 -6.41
CA LEU A 295 24.92 4.11 -7.09
C LEU A 295 23.91 5.26 -7.09
N ILE A 296 23.78 6.00 -5.99
CA ILE A 296 22.94 7.20 -5.91
C ILE A 296 23.42 8.26 -6.91
N SER A 297 24.74 8.48 -6.99
CA SER A 297 25.33 9.40 -7.95
C SER A 297 25.01 9.01 -9.39
N ARG A 298 25.19 7.73 -9.76
CA ARG A 298 24.81 7.20 -11.08
C ARG A 298 23.33 7.41 -11.41
N ILE A 299 22.43 7.11 -10.47
CA ILE A 299 20.99 7.33 -10.64
C ILE A 299 20.70 8.82 -10.91
N SER A 300 21.38 9.72 -10.19
CA SER A 300 21.23 11.16 -10.38
C SER A 300 21.68 11.64 -11.76
N SER A 301 22.80 11.13 -12.27
CA SER A 301 23.31 11.43 -13.60
C SER A 301 22.36 10.94 -14.70
N ILE A 302 21.83 9.73 -14.56
CA ILE A 302 20.84 9.16 -15.50
C ILE A 302 19.57 10.02 -15.52
N LYS A 303 19.07 10.43 -14.34
CA LYS A 303 17.90 11.33 -14.26
C LYS A 303 18.17 12.70 -14.92
N GLY A 304 19.37 13.25 -14.76
CA GLY A 304 19.80 14.49 -15.41
C GLY A 304 19.79 14.38 -16.94
N GLU A 305 20.33 13.29 -17.48
CA GLU A 305 20.37 13.04 -18.92
C GLU A 305 18.96 12.84 -19.52
N ILE A 306 18.08 12.10 -18.83
CA ILE A 306 16.67 11.95 -19.24
C ILE A 306 15.98 13.33 -19.31
N LYS A 307 16.19 14.18 -18.30
CA LYS A 307 15.61 15.54 -18.28
C LYS A 307 16.15 16.40 -19.42
N ARG A 308 17.45 16.30 -19.73
CA ARG A 308 18.08 17.02 -20.85
C ARG A 308 17.47 16.63 -22.19
N ARG A 309 17.23 15.34 -22.42
CA ARG A 309 16.62 14.83 -23.67
C ARG A 309 15.16 15.22 -23.82
N ASN A 310 14.40 15.28 -22.73
CA ASN A 310 13.01 15.72 -22.74
C ASN A 310 12.83 17.24 -22.91
N LEU A 311 13.88 18.04 -22.73
CA LEU A 311 13.84 19.49 -22.97
C LEU A 311 14.26 19.88 -24.40
N ASN A 312 14.89 18.95 -25.13
CA ASN A 312 15.36 19.16 -26.50
C ASN A 312 14.44 18.53 -27.57
N ASN A 313 13.29 17.99 -27.17
CA ASN A 313 12.20 17.50 -28.01
C ASN A 313 10.93 18.29 -27.69
#